data_AF-A0A6U8LM77-F1
#
_entry.id   AF-A0A6U8LM77-F1
#
_cell.length_a   1.000
_cell.length_b   1.000
_cell.length_c   1.000
_cell.angle_alpha   90.00
_cell.angle_beta   90.00
_cell.angle_gamma   90.00
#
_symmetry.space_group_name_H-M   'P 1'
#
loop_
_entity.id
_entity.type
_entity.pdbx_description
1 polymer ?
#
loop_
_entity_poly.entity_id
_entity_poly.type
_entity_poly.pdbx_seq_one_letter_code
_entity_poly.pdbx_strand_id
1 'polypeptide(L)'
;MSLAFALASATAALMHATSVSRQCAVGRASSARLVEAAPPPGFVWATDDGADAGRPAAGGPDWGGDLAAEARIAVRCVQRAMQLCQALACDMRVVDSEASGKEMDECDVTAGVSFIKAGDSTPVTAADFAIQGLISQELGRAFPADRFMGEEDAGDLREDAALRSLALRLSSQYGGEPDEAAFLASVDRGLEPPRGTGERCWVLDPIDGTKGFMTGQNYVVGLALVDGDGEALVGVMGVPAEEEVPPIMAAVRGHGLTWWRAGGDAPVEQEAAPRPAWADGGAAPPWLISPQRAFAECQPFGAAHPPSEVCCGAMIKYFYVAAGRAAGFVQYEEQLKSWDHACGLICVEEAGGSASDCEGGRVAFPGRTFRVEGGVVCCSRWASEEVRRRLLGAATRR
;
A
#
# COMPACT_ATOMS: atom_id res chain seq x y z
N MET A 1 46.19 11.77 -5.08
CA MET A 1 44.81 11.75 -5.63
C MET A 1 44.07 10.41 -5.47
N SER A 2 44.55 9.43 -4.68
CA SER A 2 43.85 8.13 -4.52
C SER A 2 43.19 7.86 -3.15
N LEU A 3 43.39 8.71 -2.13
CA LEU A 3 42.78 8.47 -0.81
C LEU A 3 41.45 9.22 -0.59
N ALA A 4 41.25 10.37 -1.25
CA ALA A 4 40.04 11.19 -1.07
C ALA A 4 38.79 10.57 -1.71
N PHE A 5 38.95 9.77 -2.76
CA PHE A 5 37.83 9.09 -3.45
C PHE A 5 37.31 7.87 -2.66
N ALA A 6 38.17 7.20 -1.88
CA ALA A 6 37.79 6.06 -1.07
C ALA A 6 36.96 6.46 0.17
N LEU A 7 37.25 7.63 0.76
CA LEU A 7 36.53 8.13 1.93
C LEU A 7 35.12 8.64 1.61
N ALA A 8 34.89 9.22 0.41
CA ALA A 8 33.56 9.64 -0.03
C ALA A 8 32.63 8.45 -0.36
N SER A 9 33.19 7.36 -0.89
CA SER A 9 32.43 6.11 -1.16
C SER A 9 32.03 5.39 0.13
N ALA A 10 32.90 5.42 1.16
CA ALA A 10 32.60 4.84 2.46
C ALA A 10 31.54 5.63 3.27
N THR A 11 31.44 6.94 3.08
CA THR A 11 30.41 7.76 3.75
C THR A 11 29.03 7.62 3.10
N ALA A 12 28.96 7.44 1.77
CA ALA A 12 27.71 7.13 1.09
C ALA A 12 27.20 5.71 1.43
N ALA A 13 28.10 4.73 1.56
CA ALA A 13 27.75 3.38 1.99
C ALA A 13 27.31 3.29 3.46
N LEU A 14 27.86 4.14 4.35
CA LEU A 14 27.40 4.21 5.75
C LEU A 14 26.04 4.89 5.91
N MET A 15 25.67 5.84 5.04
CA MET A 15 24.35 6.47 5.09
C MET A 15 23.23 5.54 4.59
N HIS A 16 23.51 4.60 3.68
CA HIS A 16 22.57 3.55 3.29
C HIS A 16 22.42 2.41 4.30
N ALA A 17 23.29 2.31 5.31
CA ALA A 17 23.30 1.23 6.29
C ALA A 17 22.57 1.56 7.61
N THR A 18 21.75 2.62 7.63
CA THR A 18 20.88 2.94 8.77
C THR A 18 19.43 2.54 8.50
N SER A 19 19.20 1.33 7.97
CA SER A 19 17.94 0.65 8.25
C SER A 19 17.98 0.25 9.72
N VAL A 20 17.13 0.86 10.53
CA VAL A 20 16.96 0.51 11.95
C VAL A 20 16.50 -0.94 12.04
N SER A 21 17.46 -1.86 12.14
CA SER A 21 17.23 -3.23 12.58
C SER A 21 16.83 -3.16 14.06
N ARG A 22 15.53 -3.17 14.34
CA ARG A 22 15.01 -3.43 15.70
C ARG A 22 15.06 -4.93 15.92
N GLN A 23 16.19 -5.43 16.42
CA GLN A 23 16.27 -6.78 16.99
C GLN A 23 15.47 -6.83 18.29
N CYS A 24 14.30 -7.47 18.28
CA CYS A 24 13.60 -7.86 19.51
C CYS A 24 14.23 -9.15 20.08
N ALA A 25 14.77 -9.07 21.29
CA ALA A 25 15.30 -10.22 22.02
C ALA A 25 14.16 -11.04 22.66
N VAL A 26 14.18 -12.37 22.47
CA VAL A 26 13.14 -13.31 22.94
C VAL A 26 13.57 -14.00 24.25
N GLY A 27 12.68 -14.00 25.24
CA GLY A 27 12.72 -14.87 26.42
C GLY A 27 11.44 -15.69 26.52
N ARG A 28 11.54 -16.98 26.88
CA ARG A 28 10.41 -17.93 26.93
C ARG A 28 9.36 -17.52 27.98
N ALA A 29 8.08 -17.54 27.62
CA ALA A 29 6.97 -17.46 28.56
C ALA A 29 5.85 -18.46 28.19
N SER A 30 5.41 -19.25 29.16
CA SER A 30 4.39 -20.29 29.03
C SER A 30 3.04 -19.80 29.60
N SER A 31 2.19 -19.22 28.74
CA SER A 31 0.71 -19.14 28.84
C SER A 31 0.20 -17.94 28.03
N ALA A 32 -0.88 -18.14 27.25
CA ALA A 32 -1.51 -17.11 26.44
C ALA A 32 -1.98 -15.93 27.31
N ARG A 33 -1.53 -14.72 26.97
CA ARG A 33 -2.08 -13.46 27.47
C ARG A 33 -2.33 -12.53 26.30
N LEU A 34 -3.56 -12.03 26.19
CA LEU A 34 -3.86 -10.79 25.47
C LEU A 34 -3.08 -9.66 26.17
N VAL A 35 -2.34 -8.87 25.39
CA VAL A 35 -1.61 -7.70 25.87
C VAL A 35 -2.24 -6.48 25.19
N GLU A 36 -2.55 -5.44 25.97
CA GLU A 36 -3.02 -4.15 25.44
C GLU A 36 -1.83 -3.36 24.88
N ALA A 37 -1.89 -2.93 23.61
CA ALA A 37 -0.98 -1.94 23.04
C ALA A 37 -1.29 -0.52 23.54
N ALA A 38 -0.23 0.24 23.83
CA ALA A 38 -0.26 1.69 23.91
C ALA A 38 0.47 2.29 22.69
N PRO A 39 -0.01 3.42 22.12
CA PRO A 39 0.68 4.08 21.01
C PRO A 39 2.11 4.49 21.42
N PRO A 40 3.04 4.64 20.47
CA PRO A 40 4.41 5.04 20.77
C PRO A 40 4.46 6.36 21.55
N PRO A 41 5.44 6.54 22.47
CA PRO A 41 5.53 7.75 23.28
C PRO A 41 5.58 9.02 22.43
N GLY A 42 4.66 9.97 22.68
CA GLY A 42 4.56 11.23 21.92
C GLY A 42 3.68 11.17 20.67
N PHE A 43 3.15 10.00 20.33
CA PHE A 43 2.17 9.85 19.27
C PHE A 43 0.79 10.33 19.77
N VAL A 44 0.23 11.36 19.13
CA VAL A 44 -1.15 11.83 19.39
C VAL A 44 -1.99 11.53 18.16
N TRP A 45 -2.96 10.63 18.30
CA TRP A 45 -3.99 10.45 17.29
C TRP A 45 -4.99 11.59 17.41
N ALA A 46 -5.31 12.24 16.28
CA ALA A 46 -6.47 13.11 16.22
C ALA A 46 -7.70 12.26 16.55
N THR A 47 -8.30 12.53 17.71
CA THR A 47 -9.56 11.90 18.11
C THR A 47 -10.66 12.76 17.51
N ASP A 48 -11.45 12.18 16.61
CA ASP A 48 -12.68 12.80 16.13
C ASP A 48 -13.67 12.83 17.32
N ASP A 49 -13.63 13.89 18.13
CA ASP A 49 -14.79 14.27 18.92
C ASP A 49 -15.89 14.66 17.93
N GLY A 50 -16.76 13.70 17.63
CA GLY A 50 -17.81 13.81 16.64
C GLY A 50 -18.65 15.08 16.82
N ALA A 51 -18.64 15.94 15.80
CA ALA A 51 -19.71 16.91 15.48
C ALA A 51 -19.40 17.80 14.26
N ASP A 52 -18.16 17.89 13.77
CA ASP A 52 -17.79 18.92 12.78
C ASP A 52 -17.16 18.38 11.47
N ALA A 53 -17.59 17.19 11.01
CA ALA A 53 -17.15 16.58 9.76
C ALA A 53 -17.52 17.37 8.47
N GLY A 54 -18.06 18.58 8.60
CA GLY A 54 -18.55 19.41 7.51
C GLY A 54 -17.85 20.76 7.32
N ARG A 55 -16.91 21.16 8.18
CA ARG A 55 -16.28 22.49 8.05
C ARG A 55 -14.84 22.40 7.55
N PRO A 56 -14.51 22.98 6.38
CA PRO A 56 -13.13 23.01 5.93
C PRO A 56 -12.28 23.78 6.94
N ALA A 57 -11.17 23.16 7.39
CA ALA A 57 -10.08 23.92 7.97
C ALA A 57 -9.63 24.96 6.92
N ALA A 58 -9.61 26.24 7.32
CA ALA A 58 -9.18 27.31 6.44
C ALA A 58 -7.71 27.07 6.06
N GLY A 59 -7.47 26.57 4.84
CA GLY A 59 -6.13 26.37 4.29
C GLY A 59 -5.72 24.93 3.94
N GLY A 60 -6.60 23.92 3.98
CA GLY A 60 -6.30 22.61 3.35
C GLY A 60 -6.11 22.75 1.82
N PRO A 61 -5.40 21.84 1.12
CA PRO A 61 -5.26 21.98 -0.31
C PRO A 61 -6.63 21.99 -0.95
N ASP A 62 -6.79 22.98 -1.81
CA ASP A 62 -7.94 23.07 -2.67
C ASP A 62 -7.77 22.00 -3.74
N TRP A 63 -8.15 20.76 -3.40
CA TRP A 63 -8.42 19.74 -4.41
C TRP A 63 -9.53 20.19 -5.37
N GLY A 64 -10.24 21.29 -5.06
CA GLY A 64 -10.88 22.19 -6.02
C GLY A 64 -11.66 21.46 -7.11
N GLY A 65 -12.81 20.88 -6.76
CA GLY A 65 -13.61 20.13 -7.74
C GLY A 65 -14.56 19.14 -7.08
N ASP A 66 -15.23 18.35 -7.92
CA ASP A 66 -16.32 17.43 -7.52
C ASP A 66 -15.86 16.24 -6.67
N LEU A 67 -14.53 16.03 -6.49
CA LEU A 67 -13.95 14.87 -5.78
C LEU A 67 -13.25 15.21 -4.45
N ALA A 68 -13.36 16.45 -3.97
CA ALA A 68 -12.67 16.88 -2.75
C ALA A 68 -13.22 16.21 -1.47
N ALA A 69 -14.47 15.75 -1.46
CA ALA A 69 -15.05 15.00 -0.34
C ALA A 69 -14.51 13.57 -0.31
N GLU A 70 -14.47 12.92 -1.46
CA GLU A 70 -13.96 11.58 -1.71
C GLU A 70 -12.50 11.47 -1.25
N ALA A 71 -11.64 12.39 -1.70
CA ALA A 71 -10.23 12.39 -1.30
C ALA A 71 -10.05 12.53 0.22
N ARG A 72 -10.81 13.43 0.87
CA ARG A 72 -10.71 13.64 2.33
C ARG A 72 -11.20 12.44 3.14
N ILE A 73 -12.29 11.82 2.72
CA ILE A 73 -12.80 10.61 3.37
C ILE A 73 -11.83 9.45 3.17
N ALA A 74 -11.30 9.27 1.95
CA ALA A 74 -10.32 8.23 1.65
C ALA A 74 -9.04 8.38 2.49
N VAL A 75 -8.54 9.60 2.68
CA VAL A 75 -7.41 9.87 3.59
C VAL A 75 -7.73 9.43 5.02
N ARG A 76 -8.90 9.79 5.57
CA ARG A 76 -9.28 9.36 6.92
C ARG A 76 -9.42 7.84 7.06
N CYS A 77 -10.03 7.19 6.07
CA CYS A 77 -10.12 5.73 6.00
C CYS A 77 -8.73 5.09 6.09
N VAL A 78 -7.78 5.56 5.27
CA VAL A 78 -6.40 5.06 5.27
C VAL A 78 -5.69 5.38 6.58
N GLN A 79 -5.87 6.57 7.17
CA GLN A 79 -5.31 6.91 8.48
C GLN A 79 -5.77 5.95 9.58
N ARG A 80 -7.06 5.63 9.64
CA ARG A 80 -7.62 4.68 10.62
C ARG A 80 -7.13 3.25 10.38
N ALA A 81 -6.98 2.83 9.13
CA ALA A 81 -6.39 1.54 8.82
C ALA A 81 -4.91 1.47 9.25
N MET A 82 -4.13 2.52 9.00
CA MET A 82 -2.74 2.60 9.44
C MET A 82 -2.61 2.59 10.97
N GLN A 83 -3.52 3.27 11.68
CA GLN A 83 -3.61 3.21 13.15
C GLN A 83 -3.75 1.78 13.65
N LEU A 84 -4.70 1.04 13.07
CA LEU A 84 -4.95 -0.34 13.40
C LEU A 84 -3.70 -1.21 13.14
N CYS A 85 -3.09 -1.11 11.96
CA CYS A 85 -1.91 -1.90 11.64
C CYS A 85 -0.72 -1.60 12.55
N GLN A 86 -0.48 -0.33 12.89
CA GLN A 86 0.62 0.05 13.78
C GLN A 86 0.42 -0.42 15.22
N ALA A 87 -0.81 -0.36 15.74
CA ALA A 87 -1.12 -0.89 17.05
C ALA A 87 -0.84 -2.40 17.12
N LEU A 88 -1.26 -3.14 16.09
CA LEU A 88 -0.97 -4.57 15.98
C LEU A 88 0.52 -4.86 15.84
N ALA A 89 1.26 -4.08 15.05
CA ALA A 89 2.70 -4.23 14.90
C ALA A 89 3.47 -4.06 16.23
N CYS A 90 2.95 -3.24 17.16
CA CYS A 90 3.51 -3.11 18.52
C CYS A 90 3.28 -4.35 19.41
N ASP A 91 2.27 -5.17 19.08
CA ASP A 91 1.83 -6.33 19.87
C ASP A 91 2.33 -7.69 19.33
N MET A 92 2.92 -7.74 18.13
CA MET A 92 3.43 -9.00 17.55
C MET A 92 4.65 -9.50 18.36
N ARG A 93 4.47 -10.61 19.10
CA ARG A 93 5.55 -11.34 19.79
C ARG A 93 5.71 -12.74 19.21
N VAL A 94 6.97 -13.14 18.99
CA VAL A 94 7.37 -14.48 18.50
C VAL A 94 6.85 -15.56 19.44
N VAL A 95 6.03 -16.48 18.92
CA VAL A 95 5.57 -17.67 19.63
C VAL A 95 5.88 -18.89 18.76
N ASP A 96 6.64 -19.84 19.31
CA ASP A 96 6.84 -21.15 18.68
C ASP A 96 5.49 -21.89 18.63
N SER A 97 5.08 -22.37 17.45
CA SER A 97 3.84 -23.16 17.31
C SER A 97 4.15 -24.66 17.17
N GLU A 98 3.54 -25.48 18.02
CA GLU A 98 3.39 -26.91 17.76
C GLU A 98 2.13 -27.14 16.91
N ALA A 99 2.37 -27.41 15.62
CA ALA A 99 1.54 -28.15 14.67
C ALA A 99 0.03 -27.82 14.57
N SER A 100 -0.35 -27.13 13.48
CA SER A 100 -1.33 -27.66 12.51
C SER A 100 -1.37 -26.82 11.21
N GLY A 101 -0.91 -27.41 10.09
CA GLY A 101 -1.18 -26.92 8.72
C GLY A 101 0.05 -26.48 7.91
N LYS A 102 0.59 -27.42 7.09
CA LYS A 102 1.75 -27.33 6.15
C LYS A 102 3.09 -26.83 6.75
N GLU A 103 4.20 -27.31 6.19
CA GLU A 103 5.55 -26.81 6.55
C GLU A 103 5.65 -25.33 6.20
N MET A 104 5.74 -24.50 7.23
CA MET A 104 6.14 -23.10 7.17
C MET A 104 7.67 -23.03 7.18
N ASP A 105 8.27 -22.15 6.38
CA ASP A 105 9.69 -21.82 6.52
C ASP A 105 9.91 -21.03 7.83
N GLU A 106 11.13 -21.08 8.38
CA GLU A 106 11.55 -20.40 9.62
C GLU A 106 11.22 -18.88 9.68
N CYS A 107 10.87 -18.27 8.55
CA CYS A 107 10.54 -16.86 8.41
C CYS A 107 9.06 -16.47 8.62
N ASP A 108 8.14 -17.44 8.83
CA ASP A 108 6.69 -17.21 8.68
C ASP A 108 5.86 -17.12 9.99
N VAL A 109 6.46 -17.12 11.19
CA VAL A 109 5.69 -17.06 12.47
C VAL A 109 5.77 -15.68 13.13
N THR A 110 4.82 -14.76 12.84
CA THR A 110 4.23 -13.86 13.87
C THR A 110 3.19 -12.86 13.37
N ALA A 111 1.91 -13.11 13.65
CA ALA A 111 0.90 -12.06 13.88
C ALA A 111 -0.27 -12.70 14.64
N GLY A 112 -0.89 -11.96 15.55
CA GLY A 112 -2.07 -12.44 16.28
C GLY A 112 -3.11 -13.02 15.32
N VAL A 113 -3.40 -14.32 15.47
CA VAL A 113 -4.30 -15.14 14.63
C VAL A 113 -4.19 -14.83 13.13
N SER A 114 -3.07 -15.25 12.53
CA SER A 114 -2.94 -15.35 11.07
C SER A 114 -3.59 -16.65 10.59
N PHE A 115 -4.31 -16.60 9.48
CA PHE A 115 -4.86 -17.78 8.80
C PHE A 115 -4.25 -17.86 7.40
N ILE A 116 -3.84 -19.07 7.00
CA ILE A 116 -3.34 -19.33 5.64
C ILE A 116 -4.39 -20.18 4.94
N LYS A 117 -5.02 -19.64 3.89
CA LYS A 117 -6.04 -20.34 3.09
C LYS A 117 -5.44 -21.63 2.51
N ALA A 118 -6.17 -22.74 2.60
CA ALA A 118 -5.70 -24.01 2.08
C ALA A 118 -5.59 -23.99 0.54
N GLY A 119 -4.36 -23.99 0.02
CA GLY A 119 -4.08 -23.96 -1.42
C GLY A 119 -3.67 -22.59 -1.95
N ASP A 120 -3.72 -21.56 -1.11
CA ASP A 120 -3.15 -20.24 -1.37
C ASP A 120 -1.79 -20.10 -0.66
N SER A 121 -0.90 -19.29 -1.23
CA SER A 121 0.41 -18.96 -0.65
C SER A 121 0.44 -17.59 0.03
N THR A 122 -0.63 -16.79 -0.08
CA THR A 122 -0.72 -15.47 0.58
C THR A 122 -1.48 -15.57 1.91
N PRO A 123 -0.87 -15.17 3.04
CA PRO A 123 -1.55 -15.18 4.34
C PRO A 123 -2.59 -14.06 4.41
N VAL A 124 -3.65 -14.27 5.21
CA VAL A 124 -4.63 -13.23 5.59
C VAL A 124 -4.70 -13.14 7.11
N THR A 125 -4.90 -11.95 7.65
CA THR A 125 -4.99 -11.73 9.09
C THR A 125 -6.34 -11.13 9.49
N ALA A 126 -6.65 -11.17 10.79
CA ALA A 126 -7.81 -10.45 11.33
C ALA A 126 -7.80 -8.94 11.00
N ALA A 127 -6.62 -8.36 10.75
CA ALA A 127 -6.45 -6.95 10.41
C ALA A 127 -7.00 -6.65 9.01
N ASP A 128 -6.74 -7.51 8.02
CA ASP A 128 -7.24 -7.37 6.65
C ASP A 128 -8.77 -7.25 6.64
N PHE A 129 -9.44 -8.19 7.32
CA PHE A 129 -10.90 -8.19 7.47
C PHE A 129 -11.41 -6.97 8.26
N ALA A 130 -10.73 -6.59 9.34
CA ALA A 130 -11.13 -5.46 10.17
C ALA A 130 -11.08 -4.13 9.41
N ILE A 131 -10.00 -3.92 8.63
CA ILE A 131 -9.79 -2.75 7.79
C ILE A 131 -10.82 -2.71 6.67
N GLN A 132 -11.03 -3.83 5.96
CA GLN A 132 -12.01 -3.88 4.88
C GLN A 132 -13.42 -3.59 5.39
N GLY A 133 -13.84 -4.20 6.50
CA GLY A 133 -15.15 -3.91 7.09
C GLY A 133 -15.28 -2.46 7.54
N LEU A 134 -14.27 -1.91 8.23
CA LEU A 134 -14.24 -0.52 8.69
C LEU A 134 -14.42 0.47 7.52
N ILE A 135 -13.58 0.32 6.49
CA ILE A 135 -13.57 1.23 5.33
C ILE A 135 -14.85 1.06 4.51
N SER A 136 -15.31 -0.18 4.28
CA SER A 136 -16.55 -0.47 3.57
C SER A 136 -17.77 0.18 4.23
N GLN A 137 -17.86 0.16 5.56
CA GLN A 137 -18.91 0.84 6.30
C GLN A 137 -18.82 2.36 6.18
N GLU A 138 -17.62 2.94 6.35
CA GLU A 138 -17.43 4.39 6.27
C GLU A 138 -17.77 4.93 4.87
N LEU A 139 -17.26 4.29 3.82
CA LEU A 139 -17.58 4.64 2.43
C LEU A 139 -19.05 4.40 2.11
N GLY A 140 -19.64 3.31 2.60
CA GLY A 140 -21.05 3.01 2.39
C GLY A 140 -22.00 4.06 3.00
N ARG A 141 -21.61 4.69 4.12
CA ARG A 141 -22.36 5.80 4.72
C ARG A 141 -22.15 7.11 3.96
N ALA A 142 -20.92 7.40 3.57
CA ALA A 142 -20.58 8.66 2.90
C ALA A 142 -21.03 8.72 1.43
N PHE A 143 -20.93 7.59 0.72
CA PHE A 143 -21.20 7.46 -0.70
C PHE A 143 -22.09 6.24 -0.97
N PRO A 144 -23.37 6.27 -0.56
CA PRO A 144 -24.26 5.12 -0.63
C PRO A 144 -24.54 4.62 -2.06
N ALA A 145 -24.36 5.48 -3.07
CA ALA A 145 -24.50 5.13 -4.49
C ALA A 145 -23.26 4.45 -5.08
N ASP A 146 -22.09 4.58 -4.44
CA ASP A 146 -20.86 3.99 -4.95
C ASP A 146 -20.79 2.50 -4.62
N ARG A 147 -20.22 1.75 -5.56
CA ARG A 147 -19.86 0.34 -5.36
C ARG A 147 -18.58 0.22 -4.56
N PHE A 148 -18.31 -1.00 -4.10
CA PHE A 148 -17.11 -1.33 -3.35
C PHE A 148 -16.55 -2.65 -3.85
N MET A 149 -15.23 -2.73 -3.95
CA MET A 149 -14.46 -3.88 -4.40
C MET A 149 -13.23 -4.02 -3.52
N GLY A 150 -13.29 -4.94 -2.56
CA GLY A 150 -12.17 -5.28 -1.68
C GLY A 150 -11.53 -6.61 -2.07
N GLU A 151 -10.32 -6.86 -1.59
CA GLU A 151 -9.64 -8.14 -1.76
C GLU A 151 -10.40 -9.29 -1.08
N GLU A 152 -10.80 -9.10 0.17
CA GLU A 152 -11.29 -10.16 1.05
C GLU A 152 -12.80 -10.42 0.92
N ASP A 153 -13.26 -11.57 1.41
CA ASP A 153 -14.66 -11.91 1.62
C ASP A 153 -14.87 -12.49 3.02
N ALA A 154 -16.10 -12.51 3.53
CA ALA A 154 -16.35 -12.96 4.90
C ALA A 154 -16.49 -14.49 5.03
N GLY A 155 -16.06 -15.28 4.05
CA GLY A 155 -16.07 -16.75 4.07
C GLY A 155 -15.33 -17.30 5.29
N ASP A 156 -14.05 -16.96 5.43
CA ASP A 156 -13.21 -17.41 6.56
C ASP A 156 -13.77 -16.93 7.92
N LEU A 157 -14.32 -15.72 7.96
CA LEU A 157 -14.98 -15.19 9.17
C LEU A 157 -16.20 -16.02 9.57
N ARG A 158 -16.94 -16.60 8.62
CA ARG A 158 -18.10 -17.45 8.96
C ARG A 158 -17.68 -18.80 9.51
N GLU A 159 -16.55 -19.32 9.03
CA GLU A 159 -16.01 -20.63 9.43
C GLU A 159 -15.27 -20.57 10.78
N ASP A 160 -14.60 -19.45 11.10
CA ASP A 160 -13.85 -19.26 12.33
C ASP A 160 -14.43 -18.14 13.23
N ALA A 161 -15.07 -18.55 14.33
CA ALA A 161 -15.67 -17.63 15.30
C ALA A 161 -14.64 -16.80 16.10
N ALA A 162 -13.43 -17.32 16.32
CA ALA A 162 -12.38 -16.59 17.02
C ALA A 162 -11.80 -15.49 16.14
N LEU A 163 -11.50 -15.82 14.87
CA LEU A 163 -11.09 -14.86 13.85
C LEU A 163 -12.14 -13.77 13.66
N ARG A 164 -13.42 -14.15 13.49
CA ARG A 164 -14.54 -13.21 13.38
C ARG A 164 -14.64 -12.26 14.55
N SER A 165 -14.60 -12.80 15.77
CA SER A 165 -14.69 -11.99 16.97
C SER A 165 -13.51 -11.02 17.10
N LEU A 166 -12.30 -11.43 16.72
CA LEU A 166 -11.13 -10.56 16.71
C LEU A 166 -11.24 -9.45 15.67
N ALA A 167 -11.56 -9.80 14.41
CA ALA A 167 -11.71 -8.83 13.33
C ALA A 167 -12.80 -7.79 13.63
N LEU A 168 -13.96 -8.22 14.14
CA LEU A 168 -15.04 -7.33 14.56
C LEU A 168 -14.61 -6.38 15.68
N ARG A 169 -13.93 -6.90 16.71
CA ARG A 169 -13.43 -6.06 17.82
C ARG A 169 -12.44 -5.02 17.33
N LEU A 170 -11.48 -5.42 16.49
CA LEU A 170 -10.50 -4.51 15.90
C LEU A 170 -11.20 -3.44 15.07
N SER A 171 -12.10 -3.83 14.16
CA SER A 171 -12.87 -2.88 13.35
C SER A 171 -13.62 -1.87 14.24
N SER A 172 -14.30 -2.36 15.28
CA SER A 172 -15.08 -1.53 16.21
C SER A 172 -14.22 -0.55 17.01
N GLN A 173 -13.04 -0.98 17.45
CA GLN A 173 -12.11 -0.15 18.22
C GLN A 173 -11.65 1.10 17.43
N TYR A 174 -11.62 0.99 16.10
CA TYR A 174 -11.19 2.07 15.20
C TYR A 174 -12.36 2.73 14.43
N GLY A 175 -13.59 2.58 14.92
CA GLY A 175 -14.77 3.32 14.43
C GLY A 175 -15.76 2.52 13.58
N GLY A 176 -15.56 1.20 13.46
CA GLY A 176 -16.52 0.28 12.84
C GLY A 176 -17.76 0.07 13.71
N GLU A 177 -18.87 -0.30 13.08
CA GLU A 177 -20.09 -0.68 13.78
C GLU A 177 -19.91 -2.06 14.45
N PRO A 178 -20.22 -2.20 15.75
CA PRO A 178 -20.00 -3.43 16.51
C PRO A 178 -21.06 -4.51 16.25
N ASP A 179 -21.87 -4.37 15.20
CA ASP A 179 -22.87 -5.37 14.81
C ASP A 179 -22.22 -6.43 13.91
N GLU A 180 -22.22 -7.69 14.36
CA GLU A 180 -21.57 -8.79 13.65
C GLU A 180 -22.16 -9.03 12.26
N ALA A 181 -23.48 -8.94 12.10
CA ALA A 181 -24.13 -9.17 10.81
C ALA A 181 -23.80 -8.05 9.81
N ALA A 182 -23.84 -6.80 10.26
CA ALA A 182 -23.46 -5.64 9.46
C ALA A 182 -21.96 -5.66 9.11
N PHE A 183 -21.11 -6.10 10.03
CA PHE A 183 -19.67 -6.27 9.78
C PHE A 183 -19.41 -7.31 8.69
N LEU A 184 -19.96 -8.52 8.81
CA LEU A 184 -19.83 -9.56 7.78
C LEU A 184 -20.37 -9.08 6.42
N ALA A 185 -21.54 -8.43 6.41
CA ALA A 185 -22.12 -7.86 5.20
C ALA A 185 -21.24 -6.76 4.58
N SER A 186 -20.56 -5.96 5.40
CA SER A 186 -19.64 -4.92 4.92
C SER A 186 -18.38 -5.50 4.29
N VAL A 187 -17.84 -6.59 4.85
CA VAL A 187 -16.71 -7.32 4.26
C VAL A 187 -17.13 -7.94 2.92
N ASP A 188 -18.33 -8.51 2.82
CA ASP A 188 -18.86 -9.11 1.57
C ASP A 188 -19.30 -8.10 0.51
N ARG A 189 -19.38 -6.80 0.83
CA ARG A 189 -19.83 -5.77 -0.12
C ARG A 189 -18.95 -5.72 -1.40
N GLY A 190 -17.75 -6.30 -1.33
CA GLY A 190 -16.65 -6.24 -2.30
C GLY A 190 -16.79 -6.96 -3.64
N LEU A 191 -17.98 -7.25 -4.18
CA LEU A 191 -18.12 -8.17 -5.32
C LEU A 191 -18.55 -7.57 -6.67
N GLU A 192 -18.77 -6.26 -6.81
CA GLU A 192 -19.23 -5.71 -8.10
C GLU A 192 -18.35 -4.55 -8.62
N PRO A 193 -17.69 -4.70 -9.78
CA PRO A 193 -17.02 -3.59 -10.45
C PRO A 193 -18.05 -2.57 -10.97
N PRO A 194 -17.63 -1.34 -11.36
CA PRO A 194 -18.56 -0.35 -11.90
C PRO A 194 -19.15 -0.84 -13.24
N ARG A 195 -20.42 -0.53 -13.48
CA ARG A 195 -21.18 -0.94 -14.67
C ARG A 195 -21.64 0.28 -15.46
N GLY A 196 -20.91 0.59 -16.52
CA GLY A 196 -21.30 1.63 -17.47
C GLY A 196 -21.16 3.06 -16.94
N THR A 197 -21.57 4.01 -17.79
CA THR A 197 -21.31 5.45 -17.59
C THR A 197 -21.98 6.00 -16.33
N GLY A 198 -21.21 6.69 -15.50
CA GLY A 198 -21.69 7.36 -14.28
C GLY A 198 -21.70 6.50 -13.02
N GLU A 199 -21.40 5.20 -13.10
CA GLU A 199 -21.14 4.38 -11.93
C GLU A 199 -19.70 4.54 -11.43
N ARG A 200 -19.50 4.42 -10.12
CA ARG A 200 -18.18 4.49 -9.47
C ARG A 200 -18.00 3.32 -8.51
N CYS A 201 -16.76 2.90 -8.32
CA CYS A 201 -16.39 1.82 -7.42
C CYS A 201 -15.15 2.18 -6.62
N TRP A 202 -15.25 2.04 -5.29
CA TRP A 202 -14.10 2.07 -4.41
C TRP A 202 -13.36 0.74 -4.46
N VAL A 203 -12.05 0.78 -4.70
CA VAL A 203 -11.18 -0.38 -4.81
C VAL A 203 -10.21 -0.35 -3.63
N LEU A 204 -10.22 -1.40 -2.80
CA LEU A 204 -9.42 -1.49 -1.59
C LEU A 204 -8.54 -2.75 -1.59
N ASP A 205 -7.26 -2.54 -1.32
CA ASP A 205 -6.42 -3.56 -0.70
C ASP A 205 -6.20 -3.16 0.77
N PRO A 206 -6.73 -3.92 1.74
CA PRO A 206 -6.61 -3.55 3.14
C PRO A 206 -5.17 -3.62 3.66
N ILE A 207 -4.36 -4.58 3.19
CA ILE A 207 -2.94 -4.77 3.54
C ILE A 207 -2.23 -5.45 2.36
N ASP A 208 -1.77 -4.66 1.41
CA ASP A 208 -0.99 -5.18 0.30
C ASP A 208 0.42 -5.52 0.78
N GLY A 209 0.80 -6.79 0.62
CA GLY A 209 1.99 -7.36 1.22
C GLY A 209 1.76 -7.87 2.65
N THR A 210 0.69 -8.61 2.89
CA THR A 210 0.37 -9.22 4.20
C THR A 210 1.54 -10.02 4.79
N LYS A 211 2.34 -10.71 3.97
CA LYS A 211 3.59 -11.35 4.43
C LYS A 211 4.59 -10.34 4.97
N GLY A 212 4.74 -9.19 4.30
CA GLY A 212 5.55 -8.08 4.78
C GLY A 212 5.04 -7.54 6.11
N PHE A 213 3.72 -7.34 6.24
CA PHE A 213 3.10 -6.94 7.50
C PHE A 213 3.41 -7.91 8.65
N MET A 214 3.22 -9.22 8.45
CA MET A 214 3.50 -10.25 9.46
C MET A 214 4.98 -10.34 9.84
N THR A 215 5.89 -10.04 8.90
CA THR A 215 7.34 -10.12 9.14
C THR A 215 7.96 -8.79 9.57
N GLY A 216 7.13 -7.76 9.81
CA GLY A 216 7.60 -6.41 10.17
C GLY A 216 8.36 -5.69 9.05
N GLN A 217 8.16 -6.12 7.80
CA GLN A 217 8.67 -5.49 6.58
C GLN A 217 7.63 -4.55 5.96
N ASN A 218 7.88 -4.09 4.74
CA ASN A 218 7.03 -3.15 4.02
C ASN A 218 5.70 -3.77 3.59
N TYR A 219 4.63 -3.01 3.79
CA TYR A 219 3.26 -3.27 3.31
C TYR A 219 2.57 -1.93 3.05
N VAL A 220 1.44 -1.96 2.36
CA VAL A 220 0.69 -0.76 1.96
C VAL A 220 -0.79 -0.94 2.28
N VAL A 221 -1.45 0.13 2.73
CA VAL A 221 -2.91 0.22 2.69
C VAL A 221 -3.27 1.05 1.45
N GLY A 222 -3.97 0.47 0.47
CA GLY A 222 -4.25 1.13 -0.80
C GLY A 222 -5.74 1.26 -1.07
N LEU A 223 -6.21 2.50 -1.25
CA LEU A 223 -7.61 2.80 -1.54
C LEU A 223 -7.71 3.67 -2.79
N ALA A 224 -8.54 3.28 -3.75
CA ALA A 224 -8.80 4.06 -4.96
C ALA A 224 -10.30 4.22 -5.23
N LEU A 225 -10.67 5.28 -5.95
CA LEU A 225 -11.99 5.43 -6.56
C LEU A 225 -11.83 5.29 -8.07
N VAL A 226 -12.61 4.40 -8.68
CA VAL A 226 -12.58 4.09 -10.11
C VAL A 226 -13.95 4.36 -10.73
N ASP A 227 -14.00 4.93 -11.93
CA ASP A 227 -15.25 5.15 -12.67
C ASP A 227 -15.68 3.98 -13.57
N GLY A 228 -16.82 4.14 -14.25
CA GLY A 228 -17.40 3.15 -15.16
C GLY A 228 -16.53 2.73 -16.35
N ASP A 229 -15.56 3.55 -16.74
CA ASP A 229 -14.63 3.27 -17.84
C ASP A 229 -13.31 2.67 -17.31
N GLY A 230 -13.22 2.44 -15.99
CA GLY A 230 -12.03 1.91 -15.34
C GLY A 230 -10.96 2.97 -15.10
N GLU A 231 -11.29 4.26 -15.13
CA GLU A 231 -10.38 5.34 -14.75
C GLU A 231 -10.25 5.49 -13.25
N ALA A 232 -9.02 5.43 -12.73
CA ALA A 232 -8.75 5.87 -11.37
C ALA A 232 -8.93 7.41 -11.28
N LEU A 233 -9.82 7.83 -10.39
CA LEU A 233 -10.18 9.22 -10.11
C LEU A 233 -9.50 9.76 -8.84
N VAL A 234 -9.40 8.90 -7.82
CA VAL A 234 -8.76 9.19 -6.52
C VAL A 234 -7.91 7.99 -6.13
N GLY A 235 -6.74 8.23 -5.53
CA GLY A 235 -5.91 7.19 -4.92
C GLY A 235 -5.29 7.67 -3.63
N VAL A 236 -5.36 6.86 -2.57
CA VAL A 236 -4.77 7.13 -1.27
C VAL A 236 -3.96 5.91 -0.82
N MET A 237 -2.64 6.10 -0.71
CA MET A 237 -1.68 5.07 -0.39
C MET A 237 -1.02 5.37 0.96
N GLY A 238 -1.31 4.55 1.97
CA GLY A 238 -0.65 4.60 3.27
C GLY A 238 0.52 3.64 3.34
N VAL A 239 1.67 4.11 3.84
CA VAL A 239 2.91 3.32 3.92
C VAL A 239 3.42 3.26 5.36
N PRO A 240 2.92 2.33 6.21
CA PRO A 240 3.17 2.36 7.65
C PRO A 240 4.60 2.11 8.10
N ALA A 241 5.38 1.34 7.33
CA ALA A 241 6.66 0.77 7.75
C ALA A 241 7.90 1.54 7.24
N GLU A 242 7.73 2.57 6.42
CA GLU A 242 8.84 3.20 5.68
C GLU A 242 9.56 4.31 6.45
N GLU A 243 8.85 5.08 7.28
CA GLU A 243 9.39 6.27 7.97
C GLU A 243 8.97 6.27 9.45
N GLU A 244 9.70 7.00 10.30
CA GLU A 244 9.32 7.19 11.71
C GLU A 244 7.93 7.84 11.83
N VAL A 245 7.61 8.75 10.92
CA VAL A 245 6.27 9.31 10.74
C VAL A 245 5.71 8.79 9.41
N PRO A 246 4.81 7.80 9.43
CA PRO A 246 4.35 7.15 8.22
C PRO A 246 3.71 8.12 7.22
N PRO A 247 4.16 8.09 5.96
CA PRO A 247 3.58 8.93 4.92
C PRO A 247 2.29 8.32 4.36
N ILE A 248 1.42 9.22 3.91
CA ILE A 248 0.29 8.92 3.04
C ILE A 248 0.42 9.77 1.78
N MET A 249 0.32 9.13 0.63
CA MET A 249 0.18 9.77 -0.67
C MET A 249 -1.30 9.86 -1.02
N ALA A 250 -1.82 11.03 -1.36
CA ALA A 250 -3.19 11.21 -1.85
C ALA A 250 -3.16 11.92 -3.21
N ALA A 251 -3.77 11.31 -4.21
CA ALA A 251 -3.84 11.78 -5.58
C ALA A 251 -5.29 11.95 -6.02
N VAL A 252 -5.57 13.04 -6.73
CA VAL A 252 -6.85 13.28 -7.40
C VAL A 252 -6.55 13.58 -8.86
N ARG A 253 -7.22 12.88 -9.77
CA ARG A 253 -7.01 12.96 -11.22
C ARG A 253 -7.01 14.42 -11.69
N GLY A 254 -5.89 14.89 -12.26
CA GLY A 254 -5.74 16.24 -12.79
C GLY A 254 -5.45 17.33 -11.74
N HIS A 255 -5.35 16.98 -10.45
CA HIS A 255 -5.06 17.91 -9.36
C HIS A 255 -3.72 17.63 -8.65
N GLY A 256 -2.97 16.64 -9.11
CA GLY A 256 -1.64 16.33 -8.60
C GLY A 256 -1.66 15.43 -7.36
N LEU A 257 -0.47 15.25 -6.79
CA LEU A 257 -0.22 14.45 -5.59
C LEU A 257 0.00 15.35 -4.38
N THR A 258 -0.64 15.03 -3.25
CA THR A 258 -0.36 15.64 -1.95
C THR A 258 0.12 14.60 -0.95
N TRP A 259 0.80 15.09 0.09
CA TRP A 259 1.37 14.28 1.14
C TRP A 259 0.68 14.54 2.45
N TRP A 260 0.45 13.47 3.20
CA TRP A 260 -0.20 13.49 4.50
C TRP A 260 0.62 12.65 5.48
N ARG A 261 0.34 12.85 6.77
CA ARG A 261 0.85 12.01 7.85
C ARG A 261 -0.30 11.19 8.43
N ALA A 262 0.01 9.99 8.93
CA ALA A 262 -1.00 9.09 9.50
C ALA A 262 -1.88 9.72 10.61
N GLY A 263 -1.38 10.73 11.34
CA GLY A 263 -2.12 11.46 12.37
C GLY A 263 -2.37 12.94 12.06
N GLY A 264 -2.22 13.39 10.81
CA GLY A 264 -2.36 14.81 10.45
C GLY A 264 -3.73 15.16 9.86
N ASP A 265 -4.27 16.32 10.23
CA ASP A 265 -5.57 16.82 9.72
C ASP A 265 -5.45 17.65 8.44
N ALA A 266 -4.22 17.91 8.01
CA ALA A 266 -3.92 18.68 6.81
C ALA A 266 -2.71 18.08 6.08
N PRO A 267 -2.62 18.36 4.78
CA PRO A 267 -1.46 18.02 3.97
C PRO A 267 -0.22 18.69 4.47
N VAL A 268 0.86 17.95 4.37
CA VAL A 268 2.20 18.43 4.67
C VAL A 268 2.87 18.80 3.37
N GLU A 269 3.66 19.88 3.42
CA GLU A 269 4.74 20.02 2.47
C GLU A 269 5.70 18.87 2.74
N GLN A 270 5.64 17.85 1.89
CA GLN A 270 6.82 17.07 1.66
C GLN A 270 7.64 17.86 0.64
N GLU A 271 8.95 18.04 0.86
CA GLU A 271 9.83 18.39 -0.25
C GLU A 271 9.53 17.38 -1.34
N ALA A 272 8.83 17.80 -2.39
CA ALA A 272 8.34 16.92 -3.43
C ALA A 272 9.56 16.23 -4.03
N ALA A 273 9.86 15.03 -3.56
CA ALA A 273 11.00 14.20 -3.95
C ALA A 273 12.19 15.06 -4.45
N PRO A 274 13.03 15.66 -3.57
CA PRO A 274 14.10 16.54 -4.00
C PRO A 274 14.81 15.88 -5.17
N ARG A 275 14.97 16.63 -6.27
CA ARG A 275 15.43 16.09 -7.55
C ARG A 275 16.59 15.13 -7.29
N PRO A 276 16.41 13.83 -7.53
CA PRO A 276 17.34 12.85 -6.99
C PRO A 276 18.67 12.95 -7.74
N ALA A 277 19.79 12.66 -7.08
CA ALA A 277 21.11 12.80 -7.68
C ALA A 277 21.28 12.01 -9.00
N TRP A 278 20.56 10.89 -9.15
CA TRP A 278 20.55 10.11 -10.38
C TRP A 278 19.84 10.82 -11.55
N ALA A 279 18.96 11.79 -11.29
CA ALA A 279 18.31 12.61 -12.31
C ALA A 279 19.23 13.68 -12.92
N ASP A 280 20.39 13.93 -12.30
CA ASP A 280 21.40 14.88 -12.79
C ASP A 280 22.55 14.19 -13.54
N GLY A 281 22.44 12.88 -13.79
CA GLY A 281 23.46 12.11 -14.50
C GLY A 281 24.71 11.79 -13.68
N GLY A 282 24.72 12.14 -12.39
CA GLY A 282 25.85 11.87 -11.48
C GLY A 282 25.87 10.45 -10.90
N ALA A 283 24.75 9.73 -10.95
CA ALA A 283 24.60 8.36 -10.46
C ALA A 283 23.68 7.53 -11.37
N ALA A 284 23.83 6.21 -11.35
CA ALA A 284 22.90 5.32 -12.06
C ALA A 284 21.51 5.36 -11.40
N PRO A 285 20.42 5.40 -12.18
CA PRO A 285 19.08 5.39 -11.63
C PRO A 285 18.77 4.04 -10.95
N PRO A 286 18.30 4.03 -9.70
CA PRO A 286 17.74 2.83 -9.10
C PRO A 286 16.46 2.44 -9.84
N TRP A 287 16.24 1.15 -10.02
CA TRP A 287 15.05 0.58 -10.65
C TRP A 287 14.67 -0.70 -9.92
N LEU A 288 13.38 -1.03 -9.94
CA LEU A 288 12.84 -2.17 -9.20
C LEU A 288 12.42 -3.29 -10.16
N ILE A 289 12.57 -4.53 -9.70
CA ILE A 289 11.94 -5.72 -10.30
C ILE A 289 10.79 -6.16 -9.41
N SER A 290 9.62 -6.40 -10.01
CA SER A 290 8.53 -7.16 -9.35
C SER A 290 8.72 -8.66 -9.67
N PRO A 291 8.69 -9.58 -8.69
CA PRO A 291 9.52 -10.78 -8.73
C PRO A 291 8.79 -12.03 -9.22
N GLN A 292 7.59 -11.93 -9.78
CA GLN A 292 6.83 -13.12 -10.17
C GLN A 292 7.40 -13.82 -11.42
N ARG A 293 8.42 -13.24 -12.08
CA ARG A 293 9.34 -13.93 -13.03
C ARG A 293 10.80 -13.49 -12.90
N ALA A 294 11.46 -13.83 -11.79
CA ALA A 294 12.87 -13.50 -11.55
C ALA A 294 13.94 -14.38 -12.24
N PHE A 295 13.61 -15.24 -13.22
CA PHE A 295 14.63 -16.16 -13.81
C PHE A 295 15.03 -15.91 -15.26
N ALA A 296 14.42 -14.94 -15.96
CA ALA A 296 14.94 -14.43 -17.22
C ALA A 296 15.28 -12.96 -17.01
N GLU A 297 16.54 -12.68 -16.64
CA GLU A 297 17.01 -11.35 -16.21
C GLU A 297 16.65 -10.25 -17.20
N CYS A 298 15.62 -9.48 -16.90
CA CYS A 298 15.41 -8.22 -17.57
C CYS A 298 16.24 -7.15 -16.86
N GLN A 299 17.36 -6.74 -17.47
CA GLN A 299 18.24 -5.69 -16.95
C GLN A 299 18.16 -4.45 -17.86
N PRO A 300 17.13 -3.58 -17.73
CA PRO A 300 16.99 -2.36 -18.53
C PRO A 300 18.24 -1.47 -18.52
N PHE A 301 19.04 -1.54 -17.45
CA PHE A 301 20.27 -0.79 -17.28
C PHE A 301 21.54 -1.65 -17.29
N GLY A 302 21.43 -2.97 -17.51
CA GLY A 302 22.54 -3.93 -17.53
C GLY A 302 23.12 -4.28 -16.16
N ALA A 303 24.01 -5.28 -16.12
CA ALA A 303 24.58 -5.84 -14.89
C ALA A 303 25.41 -4.85 -14.05
N ALA A 304 25.89 -3.76 -14.65
CA ALA A 304 26.59 -2.68 -13.94
C ALA A 304 25.66 -1.84 -13.05
N HIS A 305 24.34 -1.99 -13.22
CA HIS A 305 23.29 -1.25 -12.52
C HIS A 305 22.27 -2.25 -11.97
N PRO A 306 22.62 -2.97 -10.89
CA PRO A 306 21.76 -3.99 -10.34
C PRO A 306 20.42 -3.37 -9.90
N PRO A 307 19.31 -4.12 -10.03
CA PRO A 307 18.04 -3.68 -9.46
C PRO A 307 18.20 -3.43 -7.97
N SER A 308 17.46 -2.46 -7.45
CA SER A 308 17.23 -2.38 -6.00
C SER A 308 16.05 -3.29 -5.70
N GLU A 309 16.29 -4.41 -5.03
CA GLU A 309 15.20 -5.27 -4.56
C GLU A 309 14.54 -4.60 -3.36
N VAL A 310 13.33 -4.07 -3.58
CA VAL A 310 12.44 -3.63 -2.51
C VAL A 310 11.29 -4.62 -2.43
N CYS A 311 11.03 -5.13 -1.22
CA CYS A 311 10.13 -6.24 -0.89
C CYS A 311 8.95 -6.38 -1.86
N CYS A 312 9.01 -7.46 -2.62
CA CYS A 312 8.55 -7.50 -3.99
C CYS A 312 7.32 -8.44 -4.08
N GLY A 313 6.16 -7.78 -4.18
CA GLY A 313 4.81 -8.34 -4.18
C GLY A 313 3.79 -7.20 -4.01
N ALA A 314 4.11 -6.24 -3.13
CA ALA A 314 3.21 -5.16 -2.74
C ALA A 314 3.29 -3.88 -3.59
N MET A 315 2.36 -2.95 -3.33
CA MET A 315 2.15 -1.64 -3.94
C MET A 315 3.27 -0.66 -3.61
N ILE A 316 4.14 -1.00 -2.66
CA ILE A 316 5.26 -0.16 -2.22
C ILE A 316 6.14 0.31 -3.40
N LYS A 317 6.25 -0.49 -4.47
CA LYS A 317 6.94 -0.11 -5.72
C LYS A 317 6.44 1.22 -6.32
N TYR A 318 5.13 1.47 -6.27
CA TYR A 318 4.52 2.71 -6.76
C TYR A 318 4.92 3.91 -5.90
N PHE A 319 4.95 3.74 -4.56
CA PHE A 319 5.44 4.76 -3.64
C PHE A 319 6.87 5.17 -3.99
N TYR A 320 7.77 4.21 -4.19
CA TYR A 320 9.17 4.52 -4.51
C TYR A 320 9.30 5.29 -5.84
N VAL A 321 8.49 4.98 -6.85
CA VAL A 321 8.50 5.69 -8.14
C VAL A 321 7.89 7.11 -8.02
N ALA A 322 6.72 7.23 -7.39
CA ALA A 322 6.03 8.50 -7.20
C ALA A 322 6.84 9.46 -6.30
N ALA A 323 7.52 8.92 -5.28
CA ALA A 323 8.43 9.65 -4.40
C ALA A 323 9.82 9.91 -5.01
N GLY A 324 10.06 9.56 -6.27
CA GLY A 324 11.36 9.75 -6.94
C GLY A 324 12.53 8.96 -6.34
N ARG A 325 12.25 7.97 -5.48
CA ARG A 325 13.25 7.07 -4.89
C ARG A 325 13.72 6.02 -5.90
N ALA A 326 12.86 5.65 -6.85
CA ALA A 326 13.16 4.78 -7.98
C ALA A 326 12.85 5.48 -9.30
N ALA A 327 13.65 5.22 -10.33
CA ALA A 327 13.39 5.74 -11.67
C ALA A 327 12.23 5.05 -12.37
N GLY A 328 11.92 3.82 -11.99
CA GLY A 328 10.80 3.05 -12.51
C GLY A 328 10.86 1.57 -12.17
N PHE A 329 9.84 0.83 -12.60
CA PHE A 329 9.78 -0.62 -12.52
C PHE A 329 9.00 -1.21 -13.70
N VAL A 330 9.15 -2.52 -13.90
CA VAL A 330 8.34 -3.31 -14.83
C VAL A 330 7.66 -4.46 -14.05
N GLN A 331 6.35 -4.57 -14.18
CA GLN A 331 5.54 -5.70 -13.74
C GLN A 331 5.28 -6.57 -14.96
N TYR A 332 5.67 -7.85 -14.93
CA TYR A 332 5.60 -8.71 -16.12
C TYR A 332 4.28 -9.50 -16.24
N GLU A 333 3.40 -9.39 -15.29
CA GLU A 333 2.16 -10.13 -15.28
C GLU A 333 1.15 -9.38 -16.14
N GLU A 334 0.54 -10.08 -17.10
CA GLU A 334 -0.48 -9.50 -17.96
C GLU A 334 -1.85 -9.52 -17.29
N GLN A 335 -2.10 -10.51 -16.43
CA GLN A 335 -3.34 -10.66 -15.68
C GLN A 335 -3.10 -10.22 -14.24
N LEU A 336 -3.76 -9.14 -13.84
CA LEU A 336 -3.50 -8.44 -12.58
C LEU A 336 -4.81 -8.24 -11.79
N LYS A 337 -4.69 -8.02 -10.48
CA LYS A 337 -5.80 -7.65 -9.59
C LYS A 337 -5.90 -6.13 -9.51
N SER A 338 -7.10 -5.56 -9.53
CA SER A 338 -7.26 -4.10 -9.56
C SER A 338 -6.80 -3.41 -8.28
N TRP A 339 -6.95 -4.05 -7.12
CA TRP A 339 -6.57 -3.49 -5.82
C TRP A 339 -5.05 -3.35 -5.63
N ASP A 340 -4.24 -4.25 -6.20
CA ASP A 340 -2.76 -4.18 -6.19
C ASP A 340 -2.17 -2.99 -7.00
N HIS A 341 -3.01 -2.27 -7.77
CA HIS A 341 -2.54 -1.36 -8.83
C HIS A 341 -3.28 -0.02 -8.90
N ALA A 342 -4.60 0.01 -8.73
CA ALA A 342 -5.41 1.22 -8.98
C ALA A 342 -4.93 2.44 -8.18
N CYS A 343 -4.68 2.24 -6.88
CA CYS A 343 -4.17 3.30 -6.01
C CYS A 343 -2.76 3.73 -6.40
N GLY A 344 -1.88 2.78 -6.73
CA GLY A 344 -0.49 3.05 -7.06
C GLY A 344 -0.29 3.79 -8.38
N LEU A 345 -1.02 3.40 -9.43
CA LEU A 345 -0.89 4.03 -10.75
C LEU A 345 -1.25 5.51 -10.71
N ILE A 346 -2.41 5.87 -10.15
CA ILE A 346 -2.82 7.27 -10.09
C ILE A 346 -1.84 8.10 -9.25
N CYS A 347 -1.28 7.56 -8.15
CA CYS A 347 -0.24 8.25 -7.39
C CYS A 347 1.02 8.52 -8.21
N VAL A 348 1.45 7.60 -9.09
CA VAL A 348 2.59 7.83 -9.99
C VAL A 348 2.28 8.88 -11.05
N GLU A 349 1.10 8.80 -11.68
CA GLU A 349 0.68 9.74 -12.73
C GLU A 349 0.54 11.17 -12.19
N GLU A 350 -0.15 11.33 -11.06
CA GLU A 350 -0.36 12.65 -10.42
C GLU A 350 0.90 13.21 -9.74
N ALA A 351 1.91 12.38 -9.50
CA ALA A 351 3.26 12.85 -9.16
C ALA A 351 4.02 13.43 -10.38
N GLY A 352 3.44 13.34 -11.58
CA GLY A 352 4.08 13.71 -12.86
C GLY A 352 4.94 12.60 -13.46
N GLY A 353 4.82 11.37 -12.96
CA GLY A 353 5.38 10.18 -13.58
C GLY A 353 4.52 9.68 -14.73
N SER A 354 4.82 8.48 -15.23
CA SER A 354 4.05 7.83 -16.27
C SER A 354 3.81 6.37 -15.94
N ALA A 355 2.61 5.87 -16.18
CA ALA A 355 2.25 4.47 -16.09
C ALA A 355 1.55 4.04 -17.39
N SER A 356 1.94 2.89 -17.94
CA SER A 356 1.34 2.33 -19.15
C SER A 356 1.48 0.82 -19.16
N ASP A 357 0.79 0.17 -20.10
CA ASP A 357 1.22 -1.17 -20.52
C ASP A 357 2.53 -1.10 -21.34
N CYS A 358 3.02 -2.24 -21.84
CA CYS A 358 4.28 -2.30 -22.56
C CYS A 358 4.22 -1.82 -24.01
N GLU A 359 3.01 -1.68 -24.56
CA GLU A 359 2.75 -1.07 -25.86
C GLU A 359 2.51 0.45 -25.76
N GLY A 360 2.51 0.99 -24.53
CA GLY A 360 2.23 2.40 -24.26
C GLY A 360 0.74 2.70 -24.12
N GLY A 361 -0.11 1.68 -24.05
CA GLY A 361 -1.54 1.78 -23.79
C GLY A 361 -1.84 2.18 -22.35
N ARG A 362 -3.02 2.78 -22.17
CA ARG A 362 -3.54 3.18 -20.87
C ARG A 362 -4.00 1.94 -20.08
N VAL A 363 -3.63 1.88 -18.82
CA VAL A 363 -4.12 0.84 -17.89
C VAL A 363 -5.48 1.27 -17.33
N ALA A 364 -6.48 0.39 -17.43
CA ALA A 364 -7.83 0.61 -16.92
C ALA A 364 -8.24 -0.52 -15.96
N PHE A 365 -9.18 -0.24 -15.06
CA PHE A 365 -9.62 -1.16 -14.00
C PHE A 365 -11.11 -1.53 -14.15
N PRO A 366 -11.50 -2.30 -15.19
CA PRO A 366 -12.90 -2.61 -15.48
C PRO A 366 -13.52 -3.69 -14.57
N GLY A 367 -12.73 -4.32 -13.70
CA GLY A 367 -13.13 -5.54 -12.99
C GLY A 367 -12.29 -5.78 -11.73
N ARG A 368 -12.57 -6.87 -11.02
CA ARG A 368 -11.68 -7.38 -9.94
C ARG A 368 -10.28 -7.69 -10.47
N THR A 369 -10.23 -8.18 -11.70
CA THR A 369 -9.00 -8.38 -12.45
C THR A 369 -9.06 -7.61 -13.76
N PHE A 370 -7.88 -7.28 -14.29
CA PHE A 370 -7.72 -6.62 -15.58
C PHE A 370 -6.54 -7.24 -16.34
N ARG A 371 -6.51 -7.00 -17.65
CA ARG A 371 -5.45 -7.47 -18.53
C ARG A 371 -4.74 -6.29 -19.19
N VAL A 372 -3.42 -6.37 -19.29
CA VAL A 372 -2.56 -5.43 -20.02
C VAL A 372 -1.64 -6.18 -20.98
N GLU A 373 -1.24 -5.51 -22.06
CA GLU A 373 -0.33 -6.09 -23.05
C GLU A 373 1.12 -6.01 -22.54
N GLY A 374 1.76 -7.17 -22.38
CA GLY A 374 3.16 -7.27 -21.98
C GLY A 374 3.48 -6.81 -20.55
N GLY A 375 2.50 -6.45 -19.71
CA GLY A 375 2.69 -6.03 -18.33
C GLY A 375 2.62 -4.51 -18.11
N VAL A 376 2.88 -4.03 -16.88
CA VAL A 376 2.82 -2.60 -16.51
C VAL A 376 4.23 -2.01 -16.41
N VAL A 377 4.44 -0.85 -17.01
CA VAL A 377 5.68 -0.06 -16.89
C VAL A 377 5.36 1.25 -16.19
N CYS A 378 6.10 1.55 -15.12
CA CYS A 378 6.01 2.82 -14.40
C CYS A 378 7.35 3.53 -14.43
N CYS A 379 7.32 4.84 -14.68
CA CYS A 379 8.50 5.70 -14.68
C CYS A 379 8.26 6.92 -13.78
N SER A 380 9.30 7.31 -13.06
CA SER A 380 9.26 8.52 -12.24
C SER A 380 9.24 9.78 -13.10
N ARG A 381 8.72 10.87 -12.56
CA ARG A 381 8.79 12.21 -13.17
C ARG A 381 10.22 12.62 -13.52
N TRP A 382 11.19 12.15 -12.73
CA TRP A 382 12.60 12.47 -12.86
C TRP A 382 13.36 11.58 -13.85
N ALA A 383 12.71 10.53 -14.37
CA ALA A 383 13.32 9.67 -15.40
C ALA A 383 13.60 10.49 -16.67
N SER A 384 14.79 10.31 -17.25
CA SER A 384 15.10 10.86 -18.57
C SER A 384 14.36 10.07 -19.66
N GLU A 385 14.25 10.66 -20.85
CA GLU A 385 13.66 9.97 -22.00
C GLU A 385 14.40 8.66 -22.33
N GLU A 386 15.72 8.64 -22.15
CA GLU A 386 16.51 7.43 -22.33
C GLU A 386 16.13 6.33 -21.31
N VAL A 387 15.93 6.71 -20.04
CA VAL A 387 15.51 5.78 -18.97
C VAL A 387 14.13 5.20 -19.28
N ARG A 388 13.16 6.04 -19.68
CA ARG A 388 11.81 5.59 -20.08
C ARG A 388 11.87 4.61 -21.25
N ARG A 389 12.60 4.95 -22.31
CA ARG A 389 12.80 4.09 -23.48
C ARG A 389 13.45 2.75 -23.11
N ARG A 390 14.41 2.74 -22.18
CA ARG A 390 15.05 1.51 -21.70
C ARG A 390 14.08 0.63 -20.92
N LEU A 391 13.26 1.20 -20.03
CA LEU A 391 12.24 0.47 -19.27
C LEU A 391 11.17 -0.14 -20.19
N LEU A 392 10.62 0.64 -21.14
CA LEU A 392 9.67 0.14 -22.15
C LEU A 392 10.30 -0.94 -23.04
N GLY A 393 11.53 -0.73 -23.50
CA GLY A 393 12.26 -1.71 -24.30
C GLY A 393 12.64 -2.97 -23.53
N ALA A 394 12.72 -2.91 -22.20
CA ALA A 394 12.90 -4.07 -21.33
C ALA A 394 11.62 -4.90 -21.24
N ALA A 395 10.48 -4.23 -21.15
CA ALA A 395 9.20 -4.88 -20.99
C ALA A 395 8.71 -5.61 -22.26
N THR A 396 9.10 -5.11 -23.43
CA THR A 396 8.78 -5.70 -24.75
C THR A 396 9.67 -6.86 -25.18
N ARG A 397 10.83 -7.08 -24.54
CA ARG A 397 11.83 -8.10 -24.93
C ARG A 397 11.55 -9.51 -24.38
N ARG A 398 10.28 -9.91 -24.33
CA ARG A 398 9.85 -11.25 -23.90
C ARG A 398 10.12 -12.34 -24.92
#